data_AF-A0A4R6BMD0-F1
#
_entry.id   AF-A0A4R6BMD0-F1
#
_cell.length_a   1.000
_cell.length_b   1.000
_cell.length_c   1.000
_cell.angle_alpha   90.00
_cell.angle_beta   90.00
_cell.angle_gamma   90.00
#
_symmetry.space_group_name_H-M   'P 1'
#
loop_
_entity.id
_entity.type
_entity.pdbx_description
1 polymer ?
#
loop_
_entity_poly.entity_id
_entity_poly.type
_entity_poly.pdbx_seq_one_letter_code
_entity_poly.pdbx_strand_id
1 'polypeptide(L)'
;MNELDIYLRAKHDISNQLQLLSIYCELGDYTKVNSIVDNWSDKLQREQRFIQLSWSRFVQTVIHYKLTTEFRFDYQIETSGSGEDDHLITEKFVEWIKQVQGEQILIEIKEADDYLFRFVIDGHPTEYKMSKKRGV
;
A
#
# COMPACT_ATOMS: atom_id res chain seq x y z
N MET A 1 -8.51 -16.72 -7.10
CA MET A 1 -7.34 -16.33 -7.91
C MET A 1 -6.23 -17.30 -7.58
N ASN A 2 -5.58 -17.90 -8.58
CA ASN A 2 -4.53 -18.90 -8.34
C ASN A 2 -3.19 -18.18 -8.05
N GLU A 3 -2.31 -18.79 -7.26
CA GLU A 3 -0.96 -18.29 -6.97
C GLU A 3 -0.18 -17.98 -8.26
N LEU A 4 -0.44 -18.76 -9.32
CA LEU A 4 0.10 -18.53 -10.66
C LEU A 4 -0.30 -17.16 -11.25
N ASP A 5 -1.55 -16.73 -11.07
CA ASP A 5 -2.03 -15.45 -11.60
C ASP A 5 -1.34 -14.27 -10.89
N ILE A 6 -1.17 -14.38 -9.57
CA ILE A 6 -0.44 -13.40 -8.75
C ILE A 6 1.01 -13.30 -9.24
N TYR A 7 1.66 -14.45 -9.42
CA TYR A 7 3.03 -14.51 -9.91
C TYR A 7 3.19 -13.91 -11.31
N LEU A 8 2.28 -14.23 -12.23
CA LEU A 8 2.29 -13.67 -13.59
C LEU A 8 2.08 -12.16 -13.59
N ARG A 9 1.16 -11.64 -12.77
CA ARG A 9 0.94 -10.19 -12.62
C ARG A 9 2.18 -9.49 -12.07
N ALA A 10 2.77 -10.01 -11.00
CA ALA A 10 3.99 -9.44 -10.43
C ALA A 10 5.15 -9.44 -11.43
N LYS A 11 5.33 -10.55 -12.17
CA LYS A 11 6.35 -10.66 -13.24
C LYS A 11 6.10 -9.63 -14.36
N HIS A 12 4.85 -9.47 -14.79
CA HIS A 12 4.48 -8.51 -15.82
C HIS A 12 4.78 -7.07 -15.39
N ASP A 13 4.44 -6.70 -14.15
CA ASP A 13 4.71 -5.36 -13.62
C ASP A 13 6.21 -5.06 -13.55
N ILE A 14 7.02 -6.03 -13.10
CA ILE A 14 8.50 -5.92 -13.11
C ILE A 14 9.01 -5.76 -14.55
N SER A 15 8.52 -6.57 -15.49
CA SER A 15 8.92 -6.52 -16.90
C SER A 15 8.64 -5.15 -17.51
N ASN A 16 7.48 -4.56 -17.23
CA ASN A 16 7.10 -3.24 -17.75
C ASN A 16 8.04 -2.14 -17.24
N GLN A 17 8.44 -2.20 -15.97
CA GLN A 17 9.35 -1.22 -15.38
C GLN A 17 10.76 -1.35 -15.97
N LEU A 18 11.23 -2.58 -16.19
CA LEU A 18 12.51 -2.84 -16.86
C LEU A 18 12.51 -2.38 -18.33
N GLN A 19 11.41 -2.57 -19.05
CA GLN A 19 11.27 -2.07 -20.42
C GLN A 19 11.34 -0.54 -20.47
N LEU A 20 10.65 0.17 -19.57
CA LEU A 20 10.73 1.63 -19.46
C LEU A 20 12.17 2.09 -19.20
N LEU A 21 12.88 1.44 -18.27
CA LEU A 21 14.28 1.75 -17.98
C LEU A 21 15.18 1.52 -19.21
N SER A 22 14.99 0.41 -19.94
CA SER A 22 15.74 0.13 -21.17
C SER A 22 15.57 1.23 -22.21
N ILE A 23 14.33 1.67 -22.44
CA ILE A 23 14.01 2.74 -23.40
C ILE A 23 14.72 4.04 -23.01
N TYR A 24 14.66 4.45 -21.73
CA TYR A 24 15.31 5.69 -21.30
C TYR A 24 16.84 5.60 -21.34
N CYS A 25 17.41 4.43 -21.06
CA CYS A 25 18.83 4.17 -21.24
C CYS A 25 19.25 4.28 -22.72
N GLU A 26 18.48 3.69 -23.63
CA GLU A 26 18.73 3.76 -25.09
C GLU A 26 18.63 5.20 -25.62
N LEU A 27 17.76 6.01 -25.03
CA LEU A 27 17.61 7.44 -25.34
C LEU A 27 18.67 8.33 -24.67
N GLY A 28 19.53 7.78 -23.80
CA GLY A 28 20.53 8.54 -23.05
C GLY A 28 19.96 9.47 -21.97
N ASP A 29 18.68 9.32 -21.61
CA ASP A 29 18.00 10.15 -20.60
C ASP A 29 18.20 9.57 -19.19
N TYR A 30 19.45 9.65 -18.71
CA TYR A 30 19.83 9.10 -17.41
C TYR A 30 19.15 9.83 -16.23
N THR A 31 18.72 11.07 -16.43
CA THR A 31 17.94 11.81 -15.42
C THR A 31 16.60 11.11 -15.17
N LYS A 32 15.90 10.69 -16.23
CA LYS A 32 14.67 9.90 -16.09
C LYS A 32 14.93 8.51 -15.54
N VAL A 33 16.01 7.86 -15.94
CA VAL A 33 16.40 6.55 -15.38
C VAL A 33 16.54 6.65 -13.86
N ASN A 34 17.32 7.62 -13.36
CA ASN A 34 17.50 7.83 -11.91
C ASN A 34 16.16 8.13 -11.23
N SER A 35 15.35 9.02 -11.81
CA SER A 35 14.03 9.34 -11.26
C SER A 35 13.11 8.12 -11.15
N ILE A 36 13.10 7.22 -12.14
CA ILE A 36 12.31 5.99 -12.11
C ILE A 36 12.85 5.04 -11.03
N VAL A 37 14.16 4.85 -10.97
CA VAL A 37 14.81 3.98 -9.98
C VAL A 37 14.50 4.46 -8.56
N ASP A 38 14.65 5.76 -8.29
CA ASP A 38 14.38 6.35 -6.98
C ASP A 38 12.91 6.16 -6.58
N ASN A 39 11.97 6.48 -7.49
CA ASN A 39 10.54 6.29 -7.23
C ASN A 39 10.19 4.83 -6.95
N TRP A 40 10.81 3.88 -7.67
CA TRP A 40 10.55 2.46 -7.50
C TRP A 40 11.16 1.92 -6.21
N SER A 41 12.37 2.35 -5.88
CA SER A 41 13.03 2.07 -4.60
C SER A 41 12.17 2.56 -3.44
N ASP A 42 11.70 3.80 -3.49
CA ASP A 42 10.85 4.38 -2.44
C ASP A 42 9.54 3.60 -2.28
N LYS A 43 8.90 3.21 -3.39
CA LYS A 43 7.69 2.40 -3.35
C LYS A 43 7.93 1.03 -2.71
N LEU A 44 8.99 0.33 -3.10
CA LEU A 44 9.35 -0.96 -2.53
C LEU A 44 9.66 -0.86 -1.03
N GLN A 45 10.35 0.19 -0.60
CA GLN A 45 10.62 0.43 0.82
C GLN A 45 9.32 0.68 1.61
N ARG A 46 8.37 1.44 1.06
CA ARG A 46 7.07 1.67 1.71
C ARG A 46 6.24 0.38 1.79
N GLU A 47 6.22 -0.42 0.73
CA GLU A 47 5.57 -1.74 0.74
C GLU A 47 6.21 -2.69 1.74
N GLN A 48 7.55 -2.70 1.84
CA GLN A 48 8.27 -3.51 2.82
C GLN A 48 7.90 -3.12 4.26
N ARG A 49 7.87 -1.82 4.58
CA ARG A 49 7.45 -1.35 5.91
C ARG A 49 6.03 -1.78 6.24
N PHE A 50 5.13 -1.72 5.26
CA PHE A 50 3.76 -2.18 5.44
C PHE A 50 3.67 -3.68 5.78
N ILE A 51 4.39 -4.52 5.04
CA ILE A 51 4.38 -5.98 5.26
C ILE A 51 5.00 -6.35 6.61
N GLN A 52 5.91 -5.52 7.12
CA GLN A 52 6.57 -5.71 8.42
C GLN A 52 5.76 -5.22 9.62
N LEU A 53 4.55 -4.67 9.43
CA LEU A 53 3.68 -4.28 10.53
C LEU A 53 3.33 -5.47 11.41
N SER A 54 3.28 -5.23 12.73
CA SER A 54 2.94 -6.26 13.72
C SER A 54 1.49 -6.74 13.66
N TRP A 55 0.63 -6.12 12.83
CA TRP A 55 -0.77 -6.50 12.63
C TRP A 55 -0.93 -7.47 11.45
N SER A 56 -0.52 -8.72 11.67
CA SER A 56 -0.46 -9.74 10.63
C SER A 56 -1.80 -9.97 9.91
N ARG A 57 -2.93 -9.94 10.63
CA ARG A 57 -4.25 -10.16 10.03
C ARG A 57 -4.68 -8.97 9.18
N PHE A 58 -4.43 -7.75 9.67
CA PHE A 58 -4.67 -6.54 8.90
C PHE A 58 -3.84 -6.53 7.61
N VAL A 59 -2.54 -6.83 7.69
CA VAL A 59 -1.65 -6.90 6.52
C VAL A 59 -2.19 -7.92 5.50
N GLN A 60 -2.52 -9.14 5.93
CA GLN A 60 -3.09 -10.17 5.06
C GLN A 60 -4.40 -9.70 4.39
N THR A 61 -5.25 -9.02 5.14
CA THR A 61 -6.54 -8.51 4.65
C THR A 61 -6.32 -7.44 3.58
N VAL A 62 -5.44 -6.47 3.83
CA VAL A 62 -5.12 -5.44 2.84
C VAL A 62 -4.50 -6.05 1.58
N ILE A 63 -3.58 -7.01 1.71
CA ILE A 63 -2.99 -7.69 0.55
C ILE A 63 -4.05 -8.45 -0.23
N HIS A 64 -4.99 -9.11 0.44
CA HIS A 64 -6.12 -9.75 -0.22
C HIS A 64 -6.89 -8.75 -1.09
N TYR A 65 -7.27 -7.59 -0.54
CA TYR A 65 -7.97 -6.54 -1.30
C TYR A 65 -7.11 -5.95 -2.42
N LYS A 66 -5.81 -5.70 -2.21
CA LYS A 66 -4.88 -5.25 -3.26
C LYS A 66 -4.82 -6.21 -4.44
N LEU A 67 -4.96 -7.51 -4.18
CA LEU A 67 -4.89 -8.54 -5.19
C LEU A 67 -6.23 -8.82 -5.90
N THR A 68 -7.36 -8.61 -5.20
CA THR A 68 -8.70 -8.96 -5.70
C THR A 68 -9.52 -7.77 -6.20
N THR A 69 -9.05 -6.54 -6.00
CA THR A 69 -9.72 -5.32 -6.47
C THR A 69 -8.87 -4.59 -7.50
N GLU A 70 -9.51 -3.69 -8.26
CA GLU A 70 -8.85 -2.83 -9.24
C GLU A 70 -8.23 -1.57 -8.61
N PHE A 71 -8.36 -1.40 -7.28
CA PHE A 71 -7.78 -0.26 -6.59
C PHE A 71 -6.25 -0.29 -6.64
N ARG A 72 -5.66 0.88 -6.91
CA ARG A 72 -4.22 1.09 -6.74
C ARG A 72 -3.91 1.38 -5.29
N PHE A 73 -3.17 0.48 -4.64
CA PHE A 73 -2.70 0.68 -3.27
C PHE A 73 -1.33 1.36 -3.23
N ASP A 74 -1.19 2.34 -2.35
CA ASP A 74 0.08 2.90 -1.90
C ASP A 74 0.09 3.02 -0.36
N TYR A 75 1.27 3.16 0.22
CA TYR A 75 1.49 3.09 1.65
C TYR A 75 2.39 4.22 2.13
N GLN A 76 2.07 4.78 3.29
CA GLN A 76 2.95 5.68 4.03
C GLN A 76 2.93 5.26 5.49
N ILE A 77 3.94 4.49 5.89
CA ILE A 77 3.98 3.85 7.21
C ILE A 77 5.08 4.49 8.06
N GLU A 78 4.66 5.08 9.17
CA GLU A 78 5.50 5.78 10.15
C GLU A 78 5.47 5.10 11.54
N THR A 79 4.97 3.87 11.63
CA THR A 79 4.94 3.05 12.86
C THR A 79 5.26 1.59 12.56
N SER A 80 5.72 0.84 13.56
CA SER A 80 5.82 -0.64 13.48
C SER A 80 4.51 -1.36 13.83
N GLY A 81 3.52 -0.62 14.37
CA GLY A 81 2.32 -1.17 14.99
C GLY A 81 2.63 -1.84 16.33
N SER A 82 1.70 -1.79 17.28
CA SER A 82 1.86 -2.44 18.59
C SER A 82 1.55 -3.94 18.57
N GLY A 83 0.99 -4.47 17.47
CA GLY A 83 0.43 -5.83 17.39
C GLY A 83 -0.92 -5.97 18.11
N GLU A 84 -1.15 -5.16 19.14
CA GLU A 84 -2.46 -4.96 19.75
C GLU A 84 -3.45 -4.36 18.74
N ASP A 85 -4.75 -4.57 18.96
CA ASP A 85 -5.82 -4.09 18.08
C ASP A 85 -5.84 -4.65 16.64
N ASP A 86 -5.01 -5.64 16.28
CA ASP A 86 -4.98 -6.25 14.92
C ASP A 86 -6.39 -6.64 14.42
N HIS A 87 -7.19 -7.27 15.29
CA HIS A 87 -8.58 -7.63 14.99
C HIS A 87 -9.44 -6.41 14.67
N LEU A 88 -9.38 -5.39 15.53
CA LEU A 88 -10.21 -4.20 15.42
C LEU A 88 -9.83 -3.36 14.21
N ILE A 89 -8.53 -3.18 13.95
CA ILE A 89 -8.02 -2.51 12.75
C ILE A 89 -8.46 -3.27 11.50
N THR A 90 -8.38 -4.60 11.51
CA THR A 90 -8.85 -5.43 10.40
C THR A 90 -10.33 -5.21 10.10
N GLU A 91 -11.19 -5.28 11.13
CA GLU A 91 -12.63 -5.08 10.97
C GLU A 91 -12.96 -3.69 10.43
N LYS A 92 -12.33 -2.67 11.00
CA LYS A 92 -12.50 -1.28 10.56
C LYS A 92 -12.08 -1.09 9.11
N PHE A 93 -10.93 -1.65 8.72
CA PHE A 93 -10.49 -1.61 7.34
C PHE A 93 -11.51 -2.25 6.38
N VAL A 94 -12.06 -3.42 6.73
CA VAL A 94 -13.09 -4.10 5.92
C VAL A 94 -14.37 -3.27 5.81
N GLU A 95 -14.77 -2.59 6.88
CA GLU A 95 -15.91 -1.65 6.85
C GLU A 95 -15.63 -0.48 5.90
N TRP A 96 -14.47 0.15 6.01
CA TRP A 96 -14.09 1.31 5.21
C TRP A 96 -13.99 0.96 3.73
N ILE A 97 -13.26 -0.10 3.37
CA ILE A 97 -13.04 -0.46 1.96
C ILE A 97 -14.34 -0.85 1.23
N LYS A 98 -15.38 -1.31 1.95
CA LYS A 98 -16.71 -1.57 1.39
C LYS A 98 -17.50 -0.30 1.09
N GLN A 99 -17.17 0.81 1.75
CA GLN A 99 -17.86 2.10 1.60
C GLN A 99 -17.17 2.99 0.55
N VAL A 100 -15.91 2.69 0.22
CA VAL A 100 -15.09 3.41 -0.74
C VAL A 100 -15.48 2.99 -2.16
N GLN A 101 -15.79 3.96 -3.02
CA GLN A 101 -15.87 3.81 -4.49
C GLN A 101 -14.72 4.62 -5.07
N GLY A 102 -13.89 4.12 -6.00
CA GLY A 102 -12.82 4.92 -6.62
C GLY A 102 -11.71 4.08 -7.25
N GLU A 103 -10.56 4.70 -7.55
CA GLU A 103 -9.43 4.02 -8.22
C GLU A 103 -8.16 3.86 -7.35
N GLN A 104 -8.00 4.63 -6.26
CA GLN A 104 -6.76 4.63 -5.47
C GLN A 104 -7.02 4.57 -3.95
N ILE A 105 -6.13 3.91 -3.21
CA ILE A 105 -6.14 3.81 -1.76
C ILE A 105 -4.74 4.12 -1.24
N LEU A 106 -4.62 5.13 -0.36
CA LEU A 106 -3.38 5.46 0.34
C LEU A 106 -3.51 5.06 1.82
N ILE A 107 -2.74 4.07 2.27
CA ILE A 107 -2.76 3.69 3.67
C ILE A 107 -1.65 4.45 4.40
N GLU A 108 -2.01 5.54 5.09
CA GLU A 108 -1.10 6.39 5.85
C GLU A 108 -1.21 6.11 7.35
N ILE A 109 -0.31 5.32 7.93
CA ILE A 109 -0.36 4.96 9.36
C ILE A 109 0.74 5.70 10.11
N LYS A 110 0.34 6.53 11.09
CA LYS A 110 1.25 7.32 11.92
C LYS A 110 1.21 6.88 13.37
N GLU A 111 2.35 7.00 14.04
CA GLU A 111 2.42 6.82 15.49
C GLU A 111 2.09 8.14 16.20
N ALA A 112 0.80 8.39 16.38
CA ALA A 112 0.28 9.48 17.23
C ALA A 112 -0.70 8.88 18.26
N ASP A 113 -1.61 9.68 18.82
CA ASP A 113 -2.69 9.16 19.68
C ASP A 113 -3.69 8.26 18.93
N ASP A 114 -3.81 8.44 17.61
CA ASP A 114 -4.71 7.69 16.72
C ASP A 114 -3.94 7.09 15.52
N TYR A 115 -4.44 5.97 14.98
CA TYR A 115 -4.10 5.49 13.64
C TYR A 115 -4.96 6.24 12.61
N LEU A 116 -4.30 6.86 11.63
CA LEU A 116 -4.95 7.49 10.49
C LEU A 116 -5.03 6.48 9.33
N PHE A 117 -6.06 6.59 8.50
CA PHE A 117 -6.19 5.87 7.24
C PHE A 117 -6.80 6.84 6.22
N ARG A 118 -6.18 7.04 5.05
CA ARG A 118 -6.63 8.04 4.07
C ARG A 118 -6.90 7.44 2.69
N PHE A 119 -8.16 7.13 2.40
CA PHE A 119 -8.55 6.63 1.09
C PHE A 119 -8.70 7.81 0.12
N VAL A 120 -8.05 7.79 -1.05
CA VAL A 120 -8.16 8.89 -2.03
C VAL A 120 -8.99 8.42 -3.23
N ILE A 121 -10.25 8.83 -3.24
CA ILE A 121 -11.26 8.46 -4.23
C ILE A 121 -11.41 9.61 -5.23
N ASP A 122 -11.10 9.39 -6.52
CA ASP A 122 -11.31 10.39 -7.58
C ASP A 122 -10.74 11.79 -7.23
N GLY A 123 -9.62 11.82 -6.51
CA GLY A 123 -8.97 13.07 -6.03
C GLY A 123 -9.50 13.61 -4.69
N HIS A 124 -10.51 13.00 -4.10
CA HIS A 124 -11.08 13.35 -2.80
C HIS A 124 -10.60 12.42 -1.69
N PRO A 125 -9.87 12.94 -0.68
CA PRO A 125 -9.43 12.14 0.45
C PRO A 125 -10.57 11.93 1.46
N THR A 126 -10.87 10.66 1.75
CA THR A 126 -11.70 10.23 2.87
C THR A 126 -10.79 9.73 3.99
N GLU A 127 -10.82 10.42 5.12
CA GLU A 127 -10.02 10.08 6.29
C GLU A 127 -10.82 9.28 7.31
N TYR A 128 -10.24 8.18 7.77
CA TYR A 128 -10.74 7.41 8.91
C TYR A 128 -9.69 7.42 10.01
N LYS A 129 -10.14 7.69 11.23
CA LYS A 129 -9.30 7.73 12.42
C LYS A 129 -9.72 6.63 13.38
N MET A 130 -8.74 5.97 13.96
CA MET A 130 -8.96 4.96 14.99
C MET A 130 -8.09 5.28 16.19
N SER A 131 -8.73 5.60 17.32
CA SER A 131 -8.01 5.83 18.56
C SER A 131 -7.39 4.57 19.10
N LYS A 132 -6.14 4.69 19.57
CA LYS A 132 -5.47 3.61 20.30
C LYS A 132 -6.30 3.30 21.55
N LYS A 133 -6.50 2.02 21.87
CA LYS A 133 -6.97 1.68 23.21
C LYS A 133 -5.91 2.14 24.20
N ARG A 134 -6.24 3.16 25.00
CA ARG A 134 -5.44 3.47 26.20
C ARG A 134 -5.56 2.26 27.12
N GLY A 135 -4.46 1.55 27.34
CA GLY A 135 -4.40 0.46 28.29
C GLY A 135 -4.94 0.91 29.65
N VAL A 136 -5.79 0.07 30.24
CA VAL A 136 -6.14 0.12 31.67
C VAL A 136 -5.01 -0.54 32.44
#